data_AF-A0A3B8ITX9-F1
#
_entry.id   AF-A0A3B8ITX9-F1
#
_cell.length_a   1.000
_cell.length_b   1.000
_cell.length_c   1.000
_cell.angle_alpha   90.00
_cell.angle_beta   90.00
_cell.angle_gamma   90.00
#
_symmetry.space_group_name_H-M   'P 1'
#
loop_
_entity.id
_entity.type
_entity.pdbx_description
1 polymer ?
#
loop_
_entity_poly.entity_id
_entity_poly.type
_entity_poly.pdbx_seq_one_letter_code
_entity_poly.pdbx_strand_id
1 'polypeptide(L)'
;GDDIFTIQPDPATIYYMYNMVQMFFQNGGAVCYIVSVGTYGPASGAGTTPGDNPSNDNVKATELQAGLKLLEKVPEVTMYVIPEATLLSDNDNQSTMQQAVAQAAKMQTCMPILDVKGGWEPDPILWTESIDKFRNAVGNNSLKWACAYWPYLKTSVMTIDQFDFKNVNGGDVSTLDPILNNATATTIIQGIQAGNGMSDAQNNAALMQASPIYKQIMNLVQGLANIIPPSGCMAGVWALTDTTTGVFKAPANVTPLGVTDLTLPIDDSEQAGLNVDAMSGKSINAIRFFNGNGILVWGARTLDGNSQDWRYINVRRTVTMIEQSLKLALRSYVFDSNDSITWQSVISMAQNFLTNQWQAGALQGATPEDAFSVACGLGITMTPQDILDGYLRLTIKLAVVRPAEFIVLTVQQQMAKS
;
A
#
# COMPACT_ATOMS: atom_id res chain seq x y z
N GLY A 1 -3.83 45.29 -0.07
CA GLY A 1 -4.10 44.33 1.01
C GLY A 1 -3.65 43.02 0.44
N ASP A 2 -2.35 42.80 0.50
CA ASP A 2 -1.62 41.96 -0.45
C ASP A 2 -0.87 40.83 0.26
N ASP A 3 -1.18 40.60 1.54
CA ASP A 3 -0.52 39.58 2.34
C ASP A 3 -1.16 38.22 2.05
N ILE A 4 -0.39 37.33 1.43
CA ILE A 4 -0.75 35.95 1.16
C ILE A 4 -0.19 35.10 2.30
N PHE A 5 -1.08 34.44 3.05
CA PHE A 5 -0.71 33.49 4.10
C PHE A 5 -0.75 32.07 3.56
N THR A 6 0.20 31.24 3.97
CA THR A 6 0.20 29.80 3.70
C THR A 6 0.11 29.03 5.02
N ILE A 7 -0.57 27.89 4.99
CA ILE A 7 -0.59 26.94 6.11
C ILE A 7 0.28 25.77 5.69
N GLN A 8 1.28 25.48 6.50
CA GLN A 8 2.24 24.41 6.26
C GLN A 8 2.35 23.57 7.52
N PRO A 9 2.25 22.23 7.43
CA PRO A 9 2.37 21.38 8.60
C PRO A 9 3.81 21.38 9.13
N ASP A 10 3.97 21.23 10.44
CA ASP A 10 5.28 20.92 11.01
C ASP A 10 5.62 19.45 10.69
N PRO A 11 6.64 19.17 9.86
CA PRO A 11 6.91 17.81 9.41
C PRO A 11 7.31 16.86 10.56
N ALA A 12 7.83 17.38 11.67
CA ALA A 12 8.19 16.60 12.85
C ALA A 12 6.97 16.03 13.60
N THR A 13 5.78 16.57 13.31
CA THR A 13 4.50 16.17 13.91
C THR A 13 3.68 15.23 13.03
N ILE A 14 4.14 14.95 11.79
CA ILE A 14 3.43 14.07 10.85
C ILE A 14 3.81 12.62 11.12
N TYR A 15 2.80 11.78 11.34
CA TYR A 15 2.89 10.32 11.45
C TYR A 15 1.67 9.70 10.76
N TYR A 16 1.86 8.61 10.01
CA TYR A 16 0.81 8.07 9.15
C TYR A 16 0.12 6.82 9.70
N MET A 17 0.77 6.07 10.60
CA MET A 17 0.31 4.77 11.11
C MET A 17 -1.17 4.77 11.53
N TYR A 18 -1.60 5.73 12.35
CA TYR A 18 -2.99 5.78 12.83
C TYR A 18 -4.00 5.88 11.68
N ASN A 19 -3.81 6.86 10.78
CA ASN A 19 -4.71 7.08 9.63
C ASN A 19 -4.66 5.91 8.63
N MET A 20 -3.49 5.33 8.40
CA MET A 20 -3.32 4.20 7.49
C MET A 20 -3.96 2.92 8.04
N VAL A 21 -3.95 2.70 9.35
CA VAL A 21 -4.68 1.60 10.01
C VAL A 21 -6.19 1.82 9.90
N GLN A 22 -6.67 3.05 10.10
CA GLN A 22 -8.10 3.35 9.86
C GLN A 22 -8.50 3.05 8.41
N MET A 23 -7.71 3.47 7.43
CA MET A 23 -7.96 3.17 6.02
C MET A 23 -7.92 1.69 5.71
N PHE A 24 -7.00 0.93 6.31
CA PHE A 24 -6.95 -0.52 6.19
C PHE A 24 -8.29 -1.16 6.59
N PHE A 25 -8.81 -0.84 7.77
CA PHE A 25 -10.09 -1.38 8.24
C PHE A 25 -11.29 -0.88 7.43
N GLN A 26 -11.32 0.40 7.07
CA GLN A 26 -12.37 0.97 6.23
C GLN A 26 -12.45 0.29 4.85
N ASN A 27 -11.34 -0.20 4.33
CA ASN A 27 -11.26 -0.84 3.02
C ASN A 27 -11.33 -2.38 3.06
N GLY A 28 -11.77 -2.97 4.18
CA GLY A 28 -12.02 -4.42 4.30
C GLY A 28 -10.88 -5.23 4.91
N GLY A 29 -9.89 -4.56 5.51
CA GLY A 29 -8.94 -5.20 6.42
C GLY A 29 -9.64 -5.84 7.63
N ALA A 30 -9.09 -6.94 8.14
CA ALA A 30 -9.69 -7.70 9.24
C ALA A 30 -8.76 -7.86 10.44
N VAL A 31 -7.61 -8.49 10.26
CA VAL A 31 -6.60 -8.67 11.32
C VAL A 31 -5.28 -8.13 10.80
N CYS A 32 -4.62 -7.32 11.62
CA CYS A 32 -3.27 -6.84 11.35
C CYS A 32 -2.39 -7.00 12.60
N TYR A 33 -1.09 -7.19 12.37
CA TYR A 33 -0.08 -7.11 13.40
C TYR A 33 0.49 -5.70 13.41
N ILE A 34 0.65 -5.13 14.59
CA ILE A 34 1.27 -3.81 14.77
C ILE A 34 2.63 -4.01 15.43
N VAL A 35 3.69 -3.60 14.75
CA VAL A 35 5.04 -3.53 15.31
C VAL A 35 5.32 -2.08 15.66
N SER A 36 5.13 -1.73 16.92
CA SER A 36 5.45 -0.39 17.42
C SER A 36 6.96 -0.22 17.49
N VAL A 37 7.47 0.84 16.88
CA VAL A 37 8.89 1.20 16.90
C VAL A 37 9.05 2.69 17.16
N GLY A 38 10.13 3.07 17.84
CA GLY A 38 10.38 4.46 18.21
C GLY A 38 9.32 5.06 19.15
N THR A 39 9.36 6.38 19.27
CA THR A 39 8.38 7.19 20.01
C THR A 39 8.08 8.46 19.23
N TYR A 40 6.98 9.15 19.55
CA TYR A 40 6.79 10.53 19.08
C TYR A 40 7.91 11.42 19.60
N GLY A 41 8.50 12.20 18.70
CA GLY A 41 9.46 13.24 19.07
C GLY A 41 8.83 14.63 19.15
N PRO A 42 9.60 15.64 19.57
CA PRO A 42 9.13 17.01 19.66
C PRO A 42 8.82 17.60 18.28
N ALA A 43 7.91 18.57 18.26
CA ALA A 43 7.69 19.45 17.10
C ALA A 43 8.98 20.20 16.76
N SER A 44 9.21 20.49 15.47
CA SER A 44 10.35 21.31 15.04
C SER A 44 10.09 22.80 15.29
N GLY A 45 8.82 23.19 15.38
CA GLY A 45 8.39 24.59 15.51
C GLY A 45 8.38 25.34 14.18
N ALA A 46 8.65 24.67 13.05
CA ALA A 46 8.66 25.25 11.72
C ALA A 46 7.81 24.41 10.76
N GLY A 47 7.02 25.08 9.92
CA GLY A 47 6.29 24.42 8.84
C GLY A 47 7.20 24.00 7.69
N THR A 48 6.74 23.06 6.86
CA THR A 48 7.37 22.75 5.57
C THR A 48 7.44 23.99 4.66
N THR A 49 8.43 24.03 3.77
CA THR A 49 8.39 24.99 2.66
C THR A 49 7.27 24.60 1.71
N PRO A 50 6.46 25.54 1.19
CA PRO A 50 5.50 25.23 0.13
C PRO A 50 6.18 24.54 -1.07
N GLY A 51 5.66 23.40 -1.50
CA GLY A 51 6.24 22.58 -2.57
C GLY A 51 7.18 21.48 -2.08
N ASP A 52 7.60 21.50 -0.82
CA ASP A 52 8.43 20.43 -0.25
C ASP A 52 7.55 19.29 0.29
N ASN A 53 8.04 18.06 0.13
CA ASN A 53 7.40 16.90 0.75
C ASN A 53 7.91 16.71 2.19
N PRO A 54 7.05 16.33 3.14
CA PRO A 54 7.44 16.24 4.55
C PRO A 54 8.50 15.16 4.79
N SER A 55 9.46 15.50 5.64
CA SER A 55 10.49 14.60 6.17
C SER A 55 10.55 14.77 7.68
N ASN A 56 10.37 13.68 8.42
CA ASN A 56 10.27 13.72 9.87
C ASN A 56 11.54 13.15 10.51
N ASP A 57 12.38 14.04 11.05
CA ASP A 57 13.63 13.65 11.71
C ASP A 57 13.43 12.78 12.97
N ASN A 58 12.24 12.76 13.56
CA ASN A 58 11.93 11.88 14.68
C ASN A 58 11.77 10.42 14.24
N VAL A 59 11.49 10.16 12.96
CA VAL A 59 11.38 8.80 12.40
C VAL A 59 12.77 8.28 12.05
N LYS A 60 13.18 7.15 12.63
CA LYS A 60 14.51 6.57 12.41
C LYS A 60 14.46 5.28 11.60
N ALA A 61 15.28 5.23 10.55
CA ALA A 61 15.40 4.04 9.69
C ALA A 61 15.77 2.80 10.50
N THR A 62 16.72 2.93 11.43
CA THR A 62 17.19 1.85 12.29
C THR A 62 16.08 1.21 13.13
N GLU A 63 15.10 2.02 13.57
CA GLU A 63 13.95 1.55 14.35
C GLU A 63 12.94 0.81 13.46
N LEU A 64 12.59 1.38 12.31
CA LEU A 64 11.70 0.73 11.31
C LEU A 64 12.30 -0.58 10.81
N GLN A 65 13.59 -0.61 10.53
CA GLN A 65 14.35 -1.79 10.10
C GLN A 65 14.45 -2.85 11.19
N ALA A 66 14.58 -2.46 12.46
CA ALA A 66 14.51 -3.37 13.59
C ALA A 66 13.11 -3.99 13.72
N GLY A 67 12.06 -3.19 13.53
CA GLY A 67 10.67 -3.67 13.49
C GLY A 67 10.43 -4.69 12.38
N LEU A 68 10.87 -4.38 11.15
CA LEU A 68 10.82 -5.32 10.03
C LEU A 68 11.47 -6.66 10.37
N LYS A 69 12.66 -6.64 10.98
CA LYS A 69 13.38 -7.87 11.35
C LYS A 69 12.62 -8.74 12.35
N LEU A 70 11.78 -8.17 13.21
CA LEU A 70 10.94 -8.94 14.12
C LEU A 70 9.90 -9.80 13.38
N LEU A 71 9.43 -9.34 12.22
CA LEU A 71 8.44 -10.06 11.41
C LEU A 71 8.99 -11.37 10.83
N GLU A 72 10.32 -11.56 10.75
CA GLU A 72 10.90 -12.87 10.37
C GLU A 72 10.49 -14.02 11.31
N LYS A 73 10.04 -13.69 12.53
CA LYS A 73 9.57 -14.68 13.52
C LYS A 73 8.09 -15.02 13.37
N VAL A 74 7.37 -14.33 12.49
CA VAL A 74 5.90 -14.39 12.35
C VAL A 74 5.55 -14.74 10.90
N PRO A 75 5.77 -16.00 10.47
CA PRO A 75 5.65 -16.41 9.07
C PRO A 75 4.23 -16.29 8.50
N GLU A 76 3.20 -16.16 9.33
CA GLU A 76 1.82 -15.95 8.93
C GLU A 76 1.53 -14.54 8.38
N VAL A 77 2.44 -13.59 8.53
CA VAL A 77 2.27 -12.25 7.93
C VAL A 77 2.48 -12.33 6.42
N THR A 78 1.48 -11.88 5.65
CA THR A 78 1.46 -11.96 4.18
C THR A 78 1.61 -10.62 3.46
N MET A 79 1.53 -9.51 4.19
CA MET A 79 1.68 -8.15 3.64
C MET A 79 2.52 -7.32 4.60
N TYR A 80 3.48 -6.57 4.06
CA TYR A 80 4.23 -5.57 4.83
C TYR A 80 3.82 -4.17 4.39
N VAL A 81 3.52 -3.31 5.36
CA VAL A 81 3.29 -1.87 5.19
C VAL A 81 4.18 -1.17 6.20
N ILE A 82 4.89 -0.13 5.78
CA ILE A 82 5.77 0.67 6.64
C ILE A 82 5.28 2.13 6.52
N PRO A 83 4.28 2.53 7.32
CA PRO A 83 3.57 3.79 7.13
C PRO A 83 4.49 5.01 7.09
N GLU A 84 5.49 5.05 7.97
CA GLU A 84 6.40 6.18 8.11
C GLU A 84 7.59 6.15 7.13
N ALA A 85 7.73 5.13 6.27
CA ALA A 85 8.92 4.98 5.43
C ALA A 85 9.17 6.21 4.54
N THR A 86 8.12 6.86 4.04
CA THR A 86 8.24 8.03 3.15
C THR A 86 8.58 9.33 3.89
N LEU A 87 8.55 9.33 5.22
CA LEU A 87 9.02 10.44 6.06
C LEU A 87 10.53 10.40 6.33
N LEU A 88 11.20 9.28 6.01
CA LEU A 88 12.65 9.15 6.12
C LEU A 88 13.38 10.01 5.08
N SER A 89 14.68 10.25 5.31
CA SER A 89 15.59 10.75 4.27
C SER A 89 15.63 9.80 3.06
N ASP A 90 16.04 10.27 1.88
CA ASP A 90 16.05 9.44 0.66
C ASP A 90 16.89 8.16 0.83
N ASN A 91 18.08 8.27 1.44
CA ASN A 91 18.97 7.13 1.68
C ASN A 91 18.37 6.12 2.69
N ASP A 92 17.70 6.64 3.72
CA ASP A 92 17.07 5.83 4.77
C ASP A 92 15.80 5.13 4.27
N ASN A 93 15.00 5.82 3.46
CA ASN A 93 13.86 5.24 2.76
C ASN A 93 14.31 4.13 1.81
N GLN A 94 15.34 4.40 1.00
CA GLN A 94 15.95 3.42 0.11
C GLN A 94 16.37 2.15 0.87
N SER A 95 17.17 2.29 1.92
CA SER A 95 17.67 1.13 2.68
C SER A 95 16.54 0.33 3.33
N THR A 96 15.52 1.01 3.85
CA THR A 96 14.35 0.38 4.48
C THR A 96 13.49 -0.39 3.47
N MET A 97 13.22 0.19 2.30
CA MET A 97 12.50 -0.50 1.23
C MET A 97 13.25 -1.73 0.74
N GLN A 98 14.55 -1.60 0.48
CA GLN A 98 15.38 -2.72 0.02
C GLN A 98 15.43 -3.87 1.04
N GLN A 99 15.48 -3.56 2.35
CA GLN A 99 15.39 -4.59 3.39
C GLN A 99 14.04 -5.31 3.34
N ALA A 100 12.91 -4.59 3.24
CA ALA A 100 11.59 -5.21 3.17
C ALA A 100 11.45 -6.14 1.96
N VAL A 101 11.92 -5.71 0.80
CA VAL A 101 11.93 -6.52 -0.44
C VAL A 101 12.81 -7.77 -0.30
N ALA A 102 14.03 -7.62 0.25
CA ALA A 102 14.94 -8.73 0.46
C ALA A 102 14.38 -9.75 1.48
N GLN A 103 13.78 -9.26 2.56
CA GLN A 103 13.15 -10.10 3.58
C GLN A 103 11.95 -10.86 3.01
N ALA A 104 11.11 -10.21 2.19
CA ALA A 104 10.00 -10.89 1.51
C ALA A 104 10.48 -12.01 0.59
N ALA A 105 11.59 -11.78 -0.12
CA ALA A 105 12.19 -12.79 -0.97
C ALA A 105 12.79 -13.98 -0.21
N LYS A 106 13.35 -13.72 0.98
CA LYS A 106 13.88 -14.74 1.90
C LYS A 106 12.76 -15.56 2.52
N MET A 107 11.72 -14.89 3.02
CA MET A 107 10.59 -15.53 3.71
C MET A 107 9.65 -16.26 2.76
N GLN A 108 9.42 -15.70 1.57
CA GLN A 108 8.49 -16.19 0.56
C GLN A 108 7.05 -16.36 1.07
N THR A 109 6.68 -15.64 2.12
CA THR A 109 5.33 -15.65 2.72
C THR A 109 4.60 -14.32 2.53
N CYS A 110 5.33 -13.23 2.28
CA CYS A 110 4.77 -11.89 2.25
C CYS A 110 5.12 -11.10 0.98
N MET A 111 4.42 -9.98 0.80
CA MET A 111 4.69 -8.98 -0.22
C MET A 111 4.60 -7.56 0.39
N PRO A 112 5.67 -6.75 0.37
CA PRO A 112 5.61 -5.36 0.76
C PRO A 112 4.78 -4.54 -0.23
N ILE A 113 3.95 -3.66 0.32
CA ILE A 113 3.20 -2.65 -0.41
C ILE A 113 3.92 -1.32 -0.14
N LEU A 114 4.65 -0.83 -1.13
CA LEU A 114 5.50 0.35 -1.00
C LEU A 114 4.77 1.60 -1.48
N ASP A 115 5.12 2.73 -0.87
CA ASP A 115 4.68 4.05 -1.29
C ASP A 115 5.84 4.78 -1.95
N VAL A 116 5.55 5.50 -3.03
CA VAL A 116 6.53 6.36 -3.70
C VAL A 116 6.65 7.67 -2.89
N LYS A 117 7.85 7.97 -2.39
CA LYS A 117 8.15 9.26 -1.73
C LYS A 117 8.01 10.40 -2.74
N GLY A 118 7.59 11.58 -2.28
CA GLY A 118 7.31 12.74 -3.14
C GLY A 118 5.85 12.90 -3.54
N GLY A 119 4.96 12.05 -3.01
CA GLY A 119 3.55 12.04 -3.37
C GLY A 119 2.64 12.94 -2.56
N TRP A 120 3.12 13.56 -1.48
CA TRP A 120 2.32 14.43 -0.63
C TRP A 120 2.01 15.75 -1.33
N GLU A 121 3.05 16.39 -1.88
CA GLU A 121 2.96 17.57 -2.74
C GLU A 121 3.82 17.34 -3.99
N PRO A 122 3.31 16.59 -4.97
CA PRO A 122 4.05 16.28 -6.19
C PRO A 122 4.12 17.52 -7.10
N ASP A 123 5.29 17.77 -7.71
CA ASP A 123 5.43 18.81 -8.71
C ASP A 123 4.55 18.48 -9.95
N PRO A 124 3.64 19.35 -10.38
CA PRO A 124 2.70 19.03 -11.45
C PRO A 124 3.36 18.79 -12.82
N ILE A 125 4.60 19.24 -13.01
CA ILE A 125 5.37 19.11 -14.25
C ILE A 125 6.48 18.06 -14.10
N LEU A 126 7.16 18.07 -12.95
CA LEU A 126 8.35 17.25 -12.66
C LEU A 126 8.06 16.06 -11.74
N TRP A 127 6.80 15.68 -11.54
CA TRP A 127 6.43 14.53 -10.69
C TRP A 127 7.13 13.23 -11.07
N THR A 128 7.49 13.05 -12.35
CA THR A 128 8.22 11.88 -12.84
C THR A 128 9.61 11.75 -12.23
N GLU A 129 10.22 12.83 -11.73
CA GLU A 129 11.49 12.75 -10.98
C GLU A 129 11.34 11.92 -9.70
N SER A 130 10.19 12.00 -9.02
CA SER A 130 9.90 11.18 -7.82
C SER A 130 9.75 9.71 -8.19
N ILE A 131 9.15 9.43 -9.34
CA ILE A 131 9.01 8.08 -9.90
C ILE A 131 10.39 7.48 -10.21
N ASP A 132 11.26 8.25 -10.86
CA ASP A 132 12.60 7.80 -11.24
C ASP A 132 13.50 7.62 -10.00
N LYS A 133 13.43 8.55 -9.04
CA LYS A 133 14.10 8.40 -7.73
C LYS A 133 13.67 7.11 -7.04
N PHE A 134 12.37 6.81 -6.98
CA PHE A 134 11.88 5.56 -6.39
C PHE A 134 12.39 4.33 -7.13
N ARG A 135 12.35 4.32 -8.46
CA ARG A 135 12.83 3.20 -9.27
C ARG A 135 14.32 2.92 -9.04
N ASN A 136 15.13 3.96 -8.90
CA ASN A 136 16.54 3.84 -8.57
C ASN A 136 16.74 3.35 -7.14
N ALA A 137 15.94 3.84 -6.20
CA ALA A 137 16.02 3.51 -4.77
C ALA A 137 15.60 2.07 -4.45
N VAL A 138 14.59 1.50 -5.11
CA VAL A 138 14.05 0.17 -4.72
C VAL A 138 14.99 -1.00 -5.04
N GLY A 139 16.08 -0.76 -5.76
CA GLY A 139 17.05 -1.78 -6.15
C GLY A 139 16.60 -2.62 -7.36
N ASN A 140 17.35 -3.68 -7.69
CA ASN A 140 17.11 -4.53 -8.86
C ASN A 140 16.83 -5.99 -8.53
N ASN A 141 16.92 -6.37 -7.26
CA ASN A 141 16.80 -7.75 -6.81
C ASN A 141 15.40 -8.01 -6.29
N SER A 142 14.90 -9.24 -6.50
CA SER A 142 13.66 -9.72 -5.87
C SER A 142 12.41 -8.88 -6.14
N LEU A 143 12.38 -8.12 -7.24
CA LEU A 143 11.31 -7.18 -7.59
C LEU A 143 9.91 -7.81 -7.61
N LYS A 144 9.82 -9.09 -7.97
CA LYS A 144 8.56 -9.84 -7.94
C LYS A 144 7.92 -9.96 -6.56
N TRP A 145 8.66 -9.71 -5.48
CA TRP A 145 8.18 -9.86 -4.11
C TRP A 145 7.61 -8.57 -3.51
N ALA A 146 7.54 -7.47 -4.27
CA ALA A 146 6.95 -6.22 -3.81
C ALA A 146 6.13 -5.54 -4.91
N CYS A 147 5.37 -4.54 -4.52
CA CYS A 147 4.64 -3.66 -5.42
C CYS A 147 4.68 -2.23 -4.87
N ALA A 148 4.35 -1.24 -5.71
CA ALA A 148 4.25 0.14 -5.30
C ALA A 148 2.98 0.80 -5.83
N TYR A 149 2.48 1.80 -5.11
CA TYR A 149 1.30 2.59 -5.50
C TYR A 149 1.60 4.09 -5.50
N TRP A 150 0.94 4.79 -6.42
CA TRP A 150 1.02 6.24 -6.61
C TRP A 150 -0.30 6.77 -7.18
N PRO A 151 -0.72 8.01 -6.87
CA PRO A 151 -0.14 8.99 -5.96
C PRO A 151 -0.64 8.82 -4.51
N TYR A 152 -0.41 9.81 -3.64
CA TYR A 152 -1.02 9.84 -2.30
C TYR A 152 -2.51 10.14 -2.40
N LEU A 153 -3.20 9.77 -1.33
CA LEU A 153 -4.64 9.87 -1.20
C LEU A 153 -4.99 11.10 -0.36
N LYS A 154 -5.93 11.92 -0.84
CA LYS A 154 -6.67 12.84 0.03
C LYS A 154 -7.88 12.08 0.56
N THR A 155 -8.02 12.03 1.87
CA THR A 155 -9.01 11.18 2.53
C THR A 155 -10.00 11.98 3.38
N SER A 156 -10.89 11.25 4.05
CA SER A 156 -11.90 11.78 4.97
C SER A 156 -11.82 11.09 6.34
N VAL A 157 -10.68 10.49 6.67
CA VAL A 157 -10.51 9.74 7.93
C VAL A 157 -10.49 10.64 9.15
N MET A 158 -9.90 11.83 9.03
CA MET A 158 -9.90 12.86 10.05
C MET A 158 -11.03 13.87 9.81
N THR A 159 -11.88 14.07 10.81
CA THR A 159 -13.01 14.98 10.76
C THR A 159 -12.64 16.34 11.36
N ILE A 160 -13.35 17.41 10.95
CA ILE A 160 -13.00 18.78 11.33
C ILE A 160 -13.07 19.03 12.84
N ASP A 161 -13.92 18.30 13.56
CA ASP A 161 -14.08 18.38 15.02
C ASP A 161 -12.87 17.84 15.80
N GLN A 162 -11.96 17.13 15.13
CA GLN A 162 -10.70 16.67 15.73
C GLN A 162 -9.61 17.75 15.72
N PHE A 163 -9.89 18.91 15.12
CA PHE A 163 -8.97 20.03 15.03
C PHE A 163 -9.53 21.26 15.75
N ASP A 164 -8.66 21.97 16.44
CA ASP A 164 -8.94 23.24 17.06
C ASP A 164 -7.76 24.22 16.89
N PHE A 165 -7.86 25.38 17.54
CA PHE A 165 -6.86 26.43 17.45
C PHE A 165 -5.47 25.98 17.94
N LYS A 166 -5.36 24.88 18.71
CA LYS A 166 -4.09 24.32 19.17
C LYS A 166 -3.30 23.65 18.04
N ASN A 167 -3.96 23.27 16.95
CA ASN A 167 -3.30 22.72 15.78
C ASN A 167 -2.61 23.79 14.92
N VAL A 168 -2.75 25.07 15.23
CA VAL A 168 -2.13 26.17 14.50
C VAL A 168 -1.08 26.84 15.37
N ASN A 169 0.14 26.99 14.83
CA ASN A 169 1.27 27.67 15.50
C ASN A 169 1.50 27.22 16.95
N GLY A 170 1.41 25.90 17.21
CA GLY A 170 1.60 25.34 18.54
C GLY A 170 0.55 25.77 19.59
N GLY A 171 -0.60 26.29 19.13
CA GLY A 171 -1.66 26.83 19.97
C GLY A 171 -1.46 28.26 20.41
N ASP A 172 -0.47 28.97 19.87
CA ASP A 172 -0.35 30.41 20.07
C ASP A 172 -1.40 31.18 19.25
N VAL A 173 -2.56 31.39 19.88
CA VAL A 173 -3.69 32.14 19.29
C VAL A 173 -3.39 33.62 19.03
N SER A 174 -2.30 34.18 19.58
CA SER A 174 -1.92 35.58 19.30
C SER A 174 -1.56 35.79 17.84
N THR A 175 -1.02 34.75 17.20
CA THR A 175 -0.65 34.75 15.78
C THR A 175 -1.86 34.78 14.84
N LEU A 176 -3.02 34.34 15.32
CA LEU A 176 -4.25 34.31 14.53
C LEU A 176 -4.90 35.69 14.42
N ASP A 177 -4.83 36.51 15.47
CA ASP A 177 -5.53 37.81 15.54
C ASP A 177 -5.27 38.72 14.31
N PRO A 178 -4.02 38.98 13.88
CA PRO A 178 -3.77 39.80 12.70
C PRO A 178 -4.27 39.16 11.40
N ILE A 179 -4.34 37.83 11.32
CA ILE A 179 -4.82 37.09 10.14
C ILE A 179 -6.34 37.14 10.05
N LEU A 180 -7.02 36.96 11.19
CA LEU A 180 -8.49 36.92 11.24
C LEU A 180 -9.10 38.32 11.04
N ASN A 181 -8.41 39.37 11.50
CA ASN A 181 -8.79 40.79 11.37
C ASN A 181 -10.31 41.01 11.62
N ASN A 182 -10.80 40.49 12.75
CA ASN A 182 -12.22 40.45 13.09
C ASN A 182 -12.40 40.72 14.59
N ALA A 183 -13.10 41.81 14.94
CA ALA A 183 -13.24 42.27 16.33
C ALA A 183 -13.87 41.24 17.29
N THR A 184 -14.83 40.44 16.81
CA THR A 184 -15.44 39.36 17.60
C THR A 184 -14.41 38.25 17.86
N ALA A 185 -13.67 37.84 16.82
CA ALA A 185 -12.59 36.86 16.96
C ALA A 185 -11.47 37.37 17.87
N THR A 186 -11.08 38.64 17.77
CA THR A 186 -10.11 39.29 18.67
C THR A 186 -10.55 39.20 20.13
N THR A 187 -11.83 39.45 20.43
CA THR A 187 -12.37 39.33 21.80
C THR A 187 -12.28 37.89 22.31
N ILE A 188 -12.57 36.91 21.44
CA ILE A 188 -12.48 35.49 21.78
C ILE A 188 -11.01 35.10 22.04
N ILE A 189 -10.08 35.52 21.17
CA ILE A 189 -8.64 35.26 21.32
C ILE A 189 -8.12 35.83 22.64
N GLN A 190 -8.47 37.08 22.98
CA GLN A 190 -8.12 37.69 24.26
C GLN A 190 -8.69 36.90 25.45
N GLY A 191 -9.91 36.39 25.32
CA GLY A 191 -10.54 35.51 26.32
C GLY A 191 -9.78 34.19 26.52
N ILE A 192 -9.33 33.57 25.43
CA ILE A 192 -8.50 32.35 25.47
C ILE A 192 -7.19 32.64 26.21
N GLN A 193 -6.50 33.72 25.85
CA GLN A 193 -5.22 34.12 26.46
C GLN A 193 -5.36 34.43 27.95
N ALA A 194 -6.49 35.02 28.36
CA ALA A 194 -6.79 35.35 29.74
C ALA A 194 -7.29 34.16 30.58
N GLY A 195 -7.54 32.99 29.96
CA GLY A 195 -8.09 31.82 30.65
C GLY A 195 -9.52 32.03 31.15
N ASN A 196 -10.40 32.58 30.31
CA ASN A 196 -11.79 32.95 30.66
C ASN A 196 -12.72 31.82 31.16
N GLY A 197 -12.23 30.57 31.29
CA GLY A 197 -12.98 29.43 31.82
C GLY A 197 -13.81 28.64 30.80
N MET A 198 -13.85 29.05 29.52
CA MET A 198 -14.44 28.24 28.44
C MET A 198 -13.52 27.06 28.08
N SER A 199 -14.10 25.93 27.68
CA SER A 199 -13.31 24.80 27.16
C SER A 199 -12.74 25.08 25.77
N ASP A 200 -11.71 24.34 25.36
CA ASP A 200 -11.12 24.47 24.03
C ASP A 200 -12.15 24.26 22.92
N ALA A 201 -13.04 23.27 23.07
CA ALA A 201 -14.11 23.01 22.13
C ALA A 201 -15.10 24.19 22.02
N GLN A 202 -15.44 24.85 23.13
CA GLN A 202 -16.31 26.02 23.14
C GLN A 202 -15.62 27.22 22.48
N ASN A 203 -14.35 27.45 22.79
CA ASN A 203 -13.54 28.51 22.19
C ASN A 203 -13.38 28.31 20.68
N ASN A 204 -13.08 27.07 20.25
CA ASN A 204 -12.99 26.70 18.84
C ASN A 204 -14.31 26.94 18.11
N ALA A 205 -15.44 26.50 18.68
CA ALA A 205 -16.76 26.72 18.10
C ALA A 205 -17.10 28.22 17.97
N ALA A 206 -16.75 29.02 18.97
CA ALA A 206 -16.93 30.47 18.93
C ALA A 206 -16.07 31.12 17.82
N LEU A 207 -14.81 30.71 17.65
CA LEU A 207 -13.94 31.18 16.56
C LEU A 207 -14.47 30.80 15.18
N MET A 208 -14.95 29.55 15.02
CA MET A 208 -15.56 29.06 13.77
C MET A 208 -16.81 29.86 13.36
N GLN A 209 -17.58 30.34 14.34
CA GLN A 209 -18.74 31.20 14.10
C GLN A 209 -18.35 32.65 13.84
N ALA A 210 -17.35 33.16 14.57
CA ALA A 210 -16.95 34.57 14.50
C ALA A 210 -16.18 34.91 13.22
N SER A 211 -15.37 33.98 12.68
CA SER A 211 -14.48 34.25 11.55
C SER A 211 -14.58 33.20 10.43
N PRO A 212 -15.06 33.59 9.24
CA PRO A 212 -14.99 32.75 8.05
C PRO A 212 -13.56 32.36 7.66
N ILE A 213 -12.57 33.24 7.93
CA ILE A 213 -11.15 32.97 7.67
C ILE A 213 -10.65 31.86 8.59
N TYR A 214 -11.01 31.88 9.88
CA TYR A 214 -10.67 30.82 10.81
C TYR A 214 -11.24 29.47 10.37
N LYS A 215 -12.50 29.47 9.89
CA LYS A 215 -13.11 28.27 9.30
C LYS A 215 -12.35 27.75 8.08
N GLN A 216 -11.86 28.64 7.21
CA GLN A 216 -11.00 28.25 6.08
C GLN A 216 -9.66 27.67 6.55
N ILE A 217 -9.02 28.26 7.57
CA ILE A 217 -7.78 27.74 8.18
C ILE A 217 -8.01 26.31 8.69
N MET A 218 -9.07 26.07 9.46
CA MET A 218 -9.39 24.73 9.98
C MET A 218 -9.66 23.71 8.87
N ASN A 219 -10.37 24.10 7.81
CA ASN A 219 -10.57 23.22 6.64
C ASN A 219 -9.25 22.85 5.95
N LEU A 220 -8.31 23.80 5.85
CA LEU A 220 -7.00 23.55 5.26
C LEU A 220 -6.15 22.62 6.15
N VAL A 221 -6.14 22.85 7.47
CA VAL A 221 -5.49 21.96 8.45
C VAL A 221 -6.05 20.53 8.33
N GLN A 222 -7.38 20.39 8.31
CA GLN A 222 -8.04 19.10 8.10
C GLN A 222 -7.63 18.45 6.77
N GLY A 223 -7.58 19.23 5.69
CA GLY A 223 -7.18 18.75 4.37
C GLY A 223 -5.76 18.19 4.37
N LEU A 224 -4.80 18.93 4.94
CA LEU A 224 -3.39 18.52 5.03
C LEU A 224 -3.21 17.26 5.88
N ALA A 225 -3.93 17.16 7.01
CA ALA A 225 -3.88 15.99 7.90
C ALA A 225 -4.49 14.71 7.26
N ASN A 226 -5.32 14.88 6.22
CA ASN A 226 -5.95 13.79 5.48
C ASN A 226 -5.17 13.37 4.22
N ILE A 227 -4.00 13.94 3.96
CA ILE A 227 -3.11 13.47 2.89
C ILE A 227 -2.27 12.32 3.44
N ILE A 228 -2.41 11.13 2.87
CA ILE A 228 -1.73 9.92 3.34
C ILE A 228 -1.13 9.09 2.19
N PRO A 229 -0.07 8.32 2.46
CA PRO A 229 0.41 7.30 1.53
C PRO A 229 -0.65 6.20 1.28
N PRO A 230 -0.70 5.61 0.06
CA PRO A 230 -1.74 4.67 -0.31
C PRO A 230 -1.62 3.26 0.30
N SER A 231 -0.44 2.81 0.73
CA SER A 231 -0.20 1.39 1.06
C SER A 231 -1.12 0.81 2.14
N GLY A 232 -1.50 1.60 3.16
CA GLY A 232 -2.45 1.19 4.20
C GLY A 232 -3.86 0.95 3.66
N CYS A 233 -4.34 1.86 2.81
CA CYS A 233 -5.60 1.69 2.08
C CYS A 233 -5.54 0.46 1.16
N MET A 234 -4.42 0.29 0.44
CA MET A 234 -4.25 -0.82 -0.49
C MET A 234 -4.20 -2.18 0.18
N ALA A 235 -3.58 -2.28 1.36
CA ALA A 235 -3.64 -3.50 2.17
C ALA A 235 -5.09 -3.90 2.51
N GLY A 236 -5.96 -2.91 2.77
CA GLY A 236 -7.39 -3.14 2.97
C GLY A 236 -8.08 -3.64 1.70
N VAL A 237 -7.87 -2.94 0.58
CA VAL A 237 -8.42 -3.34 -0.74
C VAL A 237 -8.01 -4.75 -1.13
N TRP A 238 -6.76 -5.15 -0.84
CA TRP A 238 -6.29 -6.52 -1.07
C TRP A 238 -7.05 -7.52 -0.20
N ALA A 239 -7.18 -7.26 1.10
CA ALA A 239 -7.92 -8.12 2.01
C ALA A 239 -9.40 -8.28 1.58
N LEU A 240 -10.04 -7.20 1.13
CA LEU A 240 -11.40 -7.25 0.59
C LEU A 240 -11.48 -8.08 -0.69
N THR A 241 -10.53 -7.88 -1.62
CA THR A 241 -10.49 -8.64 -2.88
C THR A 241 -10.31 -10.14 -2.62
N ASP A 242 -9.39 -10.48 -1.71
CA ASP A 242 -9.08 -11.86 -1.33
C ASP A 242 -10.28 -12.56 -0.68
N THR A 243 -11.02 -11.86 0.18
CA THR A 243 -12.17 -12.43 0.90
C THR A 243 -13.43 -12.54 0.03
N THR A 244 -13.59 -11.65 -0.94
CA THR A 244 -14.79 -11.63 -1.81
C THR A 244 -14.66 -12.52 -3.04
N THR A 245 -13.49 -12.55 -3.65
CA THR A 245 -13.26 -13.28 -4.91
C THR A 245 -12.16 -14.32 -4.78
N GLY A 246 -11.11 -14.02 -4.01
CA GLY A 246 -9.93 -14.88 -3.86
C GLY A 246 -8.65 -14.20 -4.34
N VAL A 247 -7.52 -14.69 -3.85
CA VAL A 247 -6.17 -14.13 -4.08
C VAL A 247 -5.77 -14.06 -5.56
N PHE A 248 -6.42 -14.88 -6.40
CA PHE A 248 -6.22 -14.92 -7.85
C PHE A 248 -6.87 -13.75 -8.60
N LYS A 249 -7.75 -12.97 -7.95
CA LYS A 249 -8.29 -11.75 -8.50
C LYS A 249 -7.29 -10.60 -8.32
N ALA A 250 -7.03 -9.87 -9.40
CA ALA A 250 -6.25 -8.64 -9.33
C ALA A 250 -6.96 -7.58 -8.48
N PRO A 251 -6.30 -6.99 -7.46
CA PRO A 251 -6.87 -5.93 -6.62
C PRO A 251 -6.80 -4.57 -7.34
N ALA A 252 -7.40 -4.50 -8.52
CA ALA A 252 -7.49 -3.32 -9.38
C ALA A 252 -8.90 -3.23 -9.98
N ASN A 253 -9.24 -2.06 -10.54
CA ASN A 253 -10.60 -1.65 -10.89
C ASN A 253 -11.54 -1.70 -9.67
N VAL A 254 -11.05 -1.20 -8.53
CA VAL A 254 -11.78 -1.12 -7.25
C VAL A 254 -11.75 0.32 -6.77
N THR A 255 -12.88 0.83 -6.29
CA THR A 255 -12.97 2.14 -5.65
C THR A 255 -12.54 2.03 -4.18
N PRO A 256 -11.46 2.71 -3.76
CA PRO A 256 -11.10 2.77 -2.35
C PRO A 256 -12.10 3.63 -1.57
N LEU A 257 -12.53 3.15 -0.41
CA LEU A 257 -13.44 3.84 0.49
C LEU A 257 -12.67 4.91 1.29
N GLY A 258 -13.34 6.03 1.57
CA GLY A 258 -12.77 7.13 2.37
C GLY A 258 -11.83 8.07 1.62
N VAL A 259 -11.53 7.79 0.33
CA VAL A 259 -10.72 8.65 -0.54
C VAL A 259 -11.61 9.66 -1.23
N THR A 260 -11.29 10.94 -1.07
CA THR A 260 -12.06 12.05 -1.63
C THR A 260 -11.44 12.61 -2.90
N ASP A 261 -10.11 12.58 -3.01
CA ASP A 261 -9.35 13.10 -4.14
C ASP A 261 -7.91 12.53 -4.13
N LEU A 262 -7.13 12.83 -5.16
CA LEU A 262 -5.73 12.45 -5.30
C LEU A 262 -4.82 13.68 -5.17
N THR A 263 -3.57 13.50 -4.73
CA THR A 263 -2.61 14.61 -4.72
C THR A 263 -2.19 15.03 -6.12
N LEU A 264 -2.20 14.09 -7.08
CA LEU A 264 -1.99 14.36 -8.49
C LEU A 264 -2.92 13.51 -9.36
N PRO A 265 -3.96 14.09 -10.00
CA PRO A 265 -4.71 13.38 -11.01
C PRO A 265 -3.81 13.18 -12.24
N ILE A 266 -3.71 11.94 -12.73
CA ILE A 266 -2.93 11.60 -13.93
C ILE A 266 -3.82 11.01 -15.02
N ASP A 267 -3.44 11.25 -16.28
CA ASP A 267 -4.12 10.72 -17.46
C ASP A 267 -3.54 9.38 -17.97
N ASP A 268 -4.07 8.88 -19.09
CA ASP A 268 -3.63 7.60 -19.67
C ASP A 268 -2.19 7.64 -20.18
N SER A 269 -1.76 8.78 -20.71
CA SER A 269 -0.42 8.99 -21.26
C SER A 269 0.62 9.05 -20.14
N GLU A 270 0.29 9.74 -19.05
CA GLU A 270 1.11 9.84 -17.85
C GLU A 270 1.22 8.49 -17.14
N GLN A 271 0.10 7.74 -17.03
CA GLN A 271 0.12 6.39 -16.46
C GLN A 271 0.97 5.42 -17.29
N ALA A 272 1.02 5.55 -18.62
CA ALA A 272 1.79 4.63 -19.45
C ALA A 272 3.26 4.54 -19.00
N GLY A 273 3.82 5.67 -18.54
CA GLY A 273 5.16 5.74 -17.97
C GLY A 273 5.33 5.06 -16.61
N LEU A 274 4.24 4.85 -15.83
CA LEU A 274 4.26 4.12 -14.56
C LEU A 274 4.21 2.60 -14.75
N ASN A 275 3.54 2.15 -15.81
CA ASN A 275 3.27 0.74 -16.07
C ASN A 275 4.54 -0.10 -16.24
N VAL A 276 5.44 0.27 -17.17
CA VAL A 276 6.74 -0.36 -17.34
C VAL A 276 7.70 0.71 -17.83
N ASP A 277 8.75 0.96 -17.05
CA ASP A 277 9.83 1.83 -17.50
C ASP A 277 10.72 1.15 -18.53
N ALA A 278 11.04 1.85 -19.62
CA ALA A 278 11.87 1.32 -20.69
C ALA A 278 13.31 1.00 -20.24
N MET A 279 13.83 1.71 -19.23
CA MET A 279 15.20 1.53 -18.75
C MET A 279 15.29 0.52 -17.59
N SER A 280 14.55 0.76 -16.51
CA SER A 280 14.61 -0.05 -15.29
C SER A 280 13.73 -1.29 -15.33
N GLY A 281 12.72 -1.33 -16.20
CA GLY A 281 11.73 -2.42 -16.25
C GLY A 281 10.76 -2.46 -15.06
N LYS A 282 10.79 -1.44 -14.20
CA LYS A 282 10.04 -1.40 -12.94
C LYS A 282 8.68 -0.75 -13.11
N SER A 283 7.69 -1.34 -12.46
CA SER A 283 6.30 -0.88 -12.47
C SER A 283 5.90 -0.20 -11.17
N ILE A 284 5.01 0.78 -11.29
CA ILE A 284 4.28 1.41 -10.18
C ILE A 284 2.80 1.40 -10.56
N ASN A 285 1.94 1.07 -9.60
CA ASN A 285 0.50 0.99 -9.83
C ASN A 285 -0.15 2.34 -9.60
N ALA A 286 -0.89 2.83 -10.59
CA ALA A 286 -1.60 4.07 -10.48
C ALA A 286 -2.91 3.92 -9.70
N ILE A 287 -3.29 4.95 -8.96
CA ILE A 287 -4.64 5.21 -8.47
C ILE A 287 -5.11 6.46 -9.22
N ARG A 288 -6.27 6.39 -9.88
CA ARG A 288 -6.68 7.40 -10.86
C ARG A 288 -8.14 7.78 -10.71
N PHE A 289 -8.44 9.03 -11.03
CA PHE A 289 -9.79 9.52 -11.15
C PHE A 289 -10.31 9.32 -12.58
N PHE A 290 -11.52 8.78 -12.69
CA PHE A 290 -12.24 8.59 -13.95
C PHE A 290 -13.57 9.33 -13.89
N ASN A 291 -13.83 10.15 -14.90
CA ASN A 291 -15.12 10.82 -15.04
C ASN A 291 -16.27 9.80 -15.08
N GLY A 292 -17.18 9.87 -14.11
CA GLY A 292 -18.33 8.97 -13.98
C GLY A 292 -18.09 7.71 -13.14
N ASN A 293 -16.83 7.26 -12.99
CA ASN A 293 -16.48 6.10 -12.15
C ASN A 293 -15.78 6.47 -10.84
N GLY A 294 -15.37 7.73 -10.68
CA GLY A 294 -14.67 8.20 -9.49
C GLY A 294 -13.23 7.69 -9.43
N ILE A 295 -12.71 7.55 -8.22
CA ILE A 295 -11.32 7.10 -7.99
C ILE A 295 -11.28 5.57 -8.06
N LEU A 296 -10.35 5.03 -8.84
CA LEU A 296 -10.11 3.61 -8.99
C LEU A 296 -8.63 3.28 -8.79
N VAL A 297 -8.37 2.17 -8.11
CA VAL A 297 -7.08 1.50 -8.17
C VAL A 297 -6.90 0.95 -9.58
N TRP A 298 -5.89 1.40 -10.31
CA TRP A 298 -5.77 1.17 -11.75
C TRP A 298 -4.44 0.54 -12.16
N GLY A 299 -3.97 -0.41 -11.35
CA GLY A 299 -2.80 -1.24 -11.63
C GLY A 299 -2.67 -2.40 -10.66
N ALA A 300 -2.16 -3.53 -11.14
CA ALA A 300 -1.92 -4.74 -10.33
C ALA A 300 -0.57 -5.41 -10.64
N ARG A 301 0.45 -4.63 -10.95
CA ARG A 301 1.81 -5.10 -11.23
C ARG A 301 2.69 -5.18 -9.98
N THR A 302 3.56 -6.18 -9.92
CA THR A 302 4.71 -6.20 -9.00
C THR A 302 5.75 -5.19 -9.49
N LEU A 303 6.84 -4.97 -8.74
CA LEU A 303 7.93 -4.15 -9.24
C LEU A 303 8.64 -4.78 -10.45
N ASP A 304 8.45 -6.08 -10.73
CA ASP A 304 9.06 -6.80 -11.84
C ASP A 304 8.22 -6.71 -13.12
N GLY A 305 8.07 -5.48 -13.63
CA GLY A 305 7.19 -5.16 -14.76
C GLY A 305 7.52 -5.89 -16.05
N ASN A 306 8.81 -6.12 -16.31
CA ASN A 306 9.29 -6.80 -17.50
C ASN A 306 9.13 -8.33 -17.46
N SER A 307 8.88 -8.91 -16.28
CA SER A 307 8.70 -10.35 -16.15
C SER A 307 7.53 -10.86 -17.00
N GLN A 308 7.71 -12.00 -17.65
CA GLN A 308 6.57 -12.68 -18.28
C GLN A 308 5.82 -13.56 -17.28
N ASP A 309 6.44 -13.93 -16.17
CA ASP A 309 5.89 -14.87 -15.18
C ASP A 309 5.34 -14.15 -13.95
N TRP A 310 6.05 -13.12 -13.48
CA TRP A 310 5.82 -12.51 -12.16
C TRP A 310 5.40 -11.04 -12.22
N ARG A 311 4.96 -10.57 -13.39
CA ARG A 311 4.51 -9.19 -13.59
C ARG A 311 3.37 -8.80 -12.68
N TYR A 312 2.45 -9.71 -12.36
CA TYR A 312 1.20 -9.37 -11.69
C TYR A 312 1.15 -9.82 -10.24
N ILE A 313 0.58 -8.95 -9.40
CA ILE A 313 0.42 -9.14 -7.95
C ILE A 313 -0.40 -10.40 -7.66
N ASN A 314 -1.57 -10.55 -8.28
CA ASN A 314 -2.45 -11.70 -8.05
C ASN A 314 -1.78 -13.02 -8.46
N VAL A 315 -1.02 -13.05 -9.55
CA VAL A 315 -0.29 -14.24 -9.98
C VAL A 315 0.76 -14.63 -8.94
N ARG A 316 1.60 -13.68 -8.52
CA ARG A 316 2.64 -13.95 -7.52
C ARG A 316 2.04 -14.40 -6.19
N ARG A 317 1.00 -13.70 -5.69
CA ARG A 317 0.33 -14.00 -4.43
C ARG A 317 -0.41 -15.34 -4.46
N THR A 318 -1.02 -15.71 -5.59
CA THR A 318 -1.71 -17.01 -5.75
C THR A 318 -0.73 -18.16 -5.66
N VAL A 319 0.39 -18.10 -6.38
CA VAL A 319 1.41 -19.15 -6.31
C VAL A 319 2.00 -19.23 -4.91
N THR A 320 2.27 -18.08 -4.27
CA THR A 320 2.75 -18.05 -2.88
C THR A 320 1.74 -18.70 -1.92
N MET A 321 0.45 -18.38 -2.02
CA MET A 321 -0.59 -18.99 -1.18
C MET A 321 -0.66 -20.51 -1.38
N ILE A 322 -0.63 -20.98 -2.62
CA ILE A 322 -0.64 -22.42 -2.94
C ILE A 322 0.59 -23.11 -2.34
N GLU A 323 1.78 -22.53 -2.54
CA GLU A 323 3.04 -23.07 -2.03
C GLU A 323 3.04 -23.16 -0.50
N GLN A 324 2.62 -22.10 0.20
CA GLN A 324 2.59 -22.08 1.66
C GLN A 324 1.53 -23.03 2.23
N SER A 325 0.36 -23.12 1.58
CA SER A 325 -0.71 -24.06 1.99
C SER A 325 -0.25 -25.51 1.88
N LEU A 326 0.43 -25.87 0.78
CA LEU A 326 0.98 -27.21 0.58
C LEU A 326 2.15 -27.49 1.52
N LYS A 327 3.06 -26.53 1.74
CA LYS A 327 4.13 -26.65 2.74
C LYS A 327 3.57 -26.94 4.13
N LEU A 328 2.48 -26.25 4.51
CA LEU A 328 1.82 -26.48 5.80
C LEU A 328 1.20 -27.87 5.88
N ALA A 329 0.47 -28.30 4.83
CA ALA A 329 -0.14 -29.62 4.78
C ALA A 329 0.88 -30.76 4.78
N LEU A 330 2.02 -30.59 4.09
CA LEU A 330 3.09 -31.59 4.01
C LEU A 330 3.78 -31.85 5.36
N ARG A 331 3.64 -30.95 6.35
CA ARG A 331 4.25 -31.14 7.67
C ARG A 331 3.76 -32.38 8.39
N SER A 332 2.53 -32.85 8.12
CA SER A 332 1.99 -34.05 8.76
C SER A 332 2.69 -35.34 8.33
N TYR A 333 3.38 -35.32 7.18
CA TYR A 333 4.09 -36.49 6.63
C TYR A 333 5.58 -36.52 7.02
N VAL A 334 6.06 -35.53 7.79
CA VAL A 334 7.44 -35.51 8.25
C VAL A 334 7.63 -36.64 9.26
N PHE A 335 8.64 -37.48 9.03
CA PHE A 335 8.93 -38.73 9.78
C PHE A 335 8.01 -39.92 9.49
N ASP A 336 7.13 -39.85 8.48
CA ASP A 336 6.45 -41.04 7.96
C ASP A 336 7.43 -41.93 7.16
N SER A 337 7.03 -43.18 6.91
CA SER A 337 7.77 -44.08 6.02
C SER A 337 7.92 -43.46 4.63
N ASN A 338 9.16 -43.38 4.12
CA ASN A 338 9.42 -42.87 2.76
C ASN A 338 9.16 -43.96 1.70
N ASP A 339 7.89 -44.32 1.53
CA ASP A 339 7.42 -45.37 0.63
C ASP A 339 6.30 -44.90 -0.32
N SER A 340 5.90 -45.79 -1.22
CA SER A 340 4.89 -45.49 -2.24
C SER A 340 3.51 -45.14 -1.66
N ILE A 341 3.18 -45.61 -0.45
CA ILE A 341 1.89 -45.33 0.20
C ILE A 341 1.88 -43.87 0.66
N THR A 342 2.96 -43.41 1.30
CA THR A 342 3.13 -42.01 1.70
C THR A 342 3.14 -41.10 0.48
N TRP A 343 3.87 -41.47 -0.59
CA TRP A 343 3.91 -40.67 -1.83
C TRP A 343 2.53 -40.52 -2.46
N GLN A 344 1.76 -41.60 -2.56
CA GLN A 344 0.41 -41.56 -3.11
C GLN A 344 -0.52 -40.70 -2.24
N SER A 345 -0.38 -40.77 -0.93
CA SER A 345 -1.15 -39.93 0.01
C SER A 345 -0.86 -38.45 -0.18
N VAL A 346 0.41 -38.08 -0.30
CA VAL A 346 0.86 -36.71 -0.58
C VAL A 346 0.33 -36.22 -1.94
N ILE A 347 0.40 -37.05 -2.98
CA ILE A 347 -0.13 -36.72 -4.31
C ILE A 347 -1.63 -36.44 -4.22
N SER A 348 -2.39 -37.35 -3.61
CA SER A 348 -3.85 -37.22 -3.50
C SER A 348 -4.26 -35.98 -2.69
N MET A 349 -3.54 -35.66 -1.61
CA MET A 349 -3.75 -34.43 -0.84
C MET A 349 -3.54 -33.18 -1.71
N ALA A 350 -2.42 -33.10 -2.42
CA ALA A 350 -2.10 -31.96 -3.27
C ALA A 350 -3.08 -31.84 -4.46
N GLN A 351 -3.47 -32.95 -5.09
CA GLN A 351 -4.45 -32.98 -6.16
C GLN A 351 -5.83 -32.51 -5.71
N ASN A 352 -6.29 -32.93 -4.53
CA ASN A 352 -7.57 -32.49 -3.98
C ASN A 352 -7.57 -30.98 -3.70
N PHE A 353 -6.49 -30.46 -3.10
CA PHE A 353 -6.35 -29.02 -2.86
C PHE A 353 -6.35 -28.23 -4.16
N LEU A 354 -5.55 -28.63 -5.15
CA LEU A 354 -5.43 -27.92 -6.43
C LEU A 354 -6.72 -28.01 -7.28
N THR A 355 -7.45 -29.14 -7.20
CA THR A 355 -8.78 -29.26 -7.80
C THR A 355 -9.74 -28.22 -7.23
N ASN A 356 -9.74 -28.00 -5.91
CA ASN A 356 -10.57 -26.97 -5.28
C ASN A 356 -10.17 -25.56 -5.75
N GLN A 357 -8.87 -25.29 -5.90
CA GLN A 357 -8.39 -24.00 -6.43
C GLN A 357 -8.80 -23.79 -7.90
N TRP A 358 -8.74 -24.84 -8.72
CA TRP A 358 -9.21 -24.79 -10.11
C TRP A 358 -10.73 -24.55 -10.19
N GLN A 359 -11.53 -25.26 -9.40
CA GLN A 359 -12.99 -25.07 -9.33
C GLN A 359 -13.36 -23.65 -8.87
N ALA A 360 -12.56 -23.05 -8.00
CA ALA A 360 -12.72 -21.65 -7.59
C ALA A 360 -12.29 -20.63 -8.67
N GLY A 361 -11.66 -21.08 -9.76
CA GLY A 361 -11.21 -20.22 -10.86
C GLY A 361 -9.80 -19.64 -10.69
N ALA A 362 -9.01 -20.14 -9.73
CA ALA A 362 -7.63 -19.68 -9.52
C ALA A 362 -6.64 -20.18 -10.58
N LEU A 363 -6.94 -21.34 -11.17
CA LEU A 363 -6.12 -22.00 -12.18
C LEU A 363 -6.88 -22.06 -13.51
N GLN A 364 -6.15 -21.96 -14.62
CA GLN A 364 -6.70 -21.95 -15.98
C GLN A 364 -6.53 -23.33 -16.64
N GLY A 365 -7.61 -23.88 -17.19
CA GLY A 365 -7.61 -25.14 -17.94
C GLY A 365 -9.04 -25.65 -18.10
N ALA A 366 -9.33 -26.36 -19.21
CA ALA A 366 -10.66 -26.92 -19.43
C ALA A 366 -10.92 -28.13 -18.51
N THR A 367 -9.86 -28.85 -18.16
CA THR A 367 -9.86 -29.93 -17.16
C THR A 367 -8.78 -29.67 -16.09
N PRO A 368 -8.81 -30.36 -14.93
CA PRO A 368 -7.75 -30.28 -13.93
C PRO A 368 -6.36 -30.56 -14.49
N GLU A 369 -6.24 -31.50 -15.43
CA GLU A 369 -4.96 -31.92 -16.04
C GLU A 369 -4.34 -30.85 -16.94
N ASP A 370 -5.18 -29.99 -17.55
CA ASP A 370 -4.70 -28.80 -18.26
C ASP A 370 -4.22 -27.71 -17.29
N ALA A 371 -4.81 -27.66 -16.09
CA ALA A 371 -4.61 -26.60 -15.11
C ALA A 371 -3.42 -26.85 -14.19
N PHE A 372 -3.16 -28.09 -13.80
CA PHE A 372 -2.04 -28.44 -12.94
C PHE A 372 -1.57 -29.89 -13.11
N SER A 373 -0.36 -30.16 -12.64
CA SER A 373 0.14 -31.53 -12.46
C SER A 373 0.87 -31.68 -11.14
N VAL A 374 0.75 -32.87 -10.55
CA VAL A 374 1.40 -33.26 -9.30
C VAL A 374 2.14 -34.56 -9.55
N ALA A 375 3.43 -34.59 -9.23
CA ALA A 375 4.28 -35.76 -9.41
C ALA A 375 5.13 -36.02 -8.15
N CYS A 376 5.14 -37.27 -7.69
CA CYS A 376 6.03 -37.76 -6.64
C CYS A 376 6.33 -39.25 -6.89
N GLY A 377 7.60 -39.64 -6.90
CA GLY A 377 7.96 -41.07 -6.94
C GLY A 377 9.38 -41.35 -7.41
N LEU A 378 9.84 -42.58 -7.12
CA LEU A 378 11.12 -43.10 -7.60
C LEU A 378 11.15 -43.19 -9.13
N GLY A 379 12.17 -42.61 -9.74
CA GLY A 379 12.30 -42.53 -11.21
C GLY A 379 11.42 -41.46 -11.86
N ILE A 380 10.62 -40.72 -11.08
CA ILE A 380 9.79 -39.61 -11.56
C ILE A 380 10.34 -38.28 -11.04
N THR A 381 10.39 -38.13 -9.71
CA THR A 381 10.89 -36.92 -9.04
C THR A 381 12.05 -37.21 -8.08
N MET A 382 12.28 -38.47 -7.75
CA MET A 382 13.30 -38.92 -6.80
C MET A 382 14.19 -39.99 -7.42
N THR A 383 15.45 -40.01 -6.99
CA THR A 383 16.42 -41.06 -7.26
C THR A 383 16.47 -42.05 -6.08
N PRO A 384 17.10 -43.24 -6.24
CA PRO A 384 17.35 -44.13 -5.10
C PRO A 384 18.15 -43.45 -3.99
N GLN A 385 19.08 -42.55 -4.34
CA GLN A 385 19.88 -41.80 -3.37
C GLN A 385 19.02 -40.82 -2.58
N ASP A 386 18.05 -40.13 -3.21
CA ASP A 386 17.12 -39.26 -2.48
C ASP A 386 16.36 -40.05 -1.40
N ILE A 387 15.94 -41.30 -1.68
CA ILE A 387 15.25 -42.14 -0.70
C ILE A 387 16.17 -42.52 0.45
N LEU A 388 17.41 -42.94 0.16
CA LEU A 388 18.41 -43.28 1.17
C LEU A 388 18.77 -42.09 2.06
N ASP A 389 18.82 -40.89 1.48
CA ASP A 389 19.08 -39.63 2.19
C ASP A 389 17.83 -39.09 2.91
N GLY A 390 16.67 -39.76 2.78
CA GLY A 390 15.42 -39.38 3.43
C GLY A 390 14.66 -38.22 2.78
N TYR A 391 14.99 -37.86 1.53
CA TYR A 391 14.26 -36.85 0.77
C TYR A 391 12.99 -37.41 0.12
N LEU A 392 11.90 -36.66 0.26
CA LEU A 392 10.69 -36.79 -0.54
C LEU A 392 10.55 -35.54 -1.42
N ARG A 393 10.51 -35.71 -2.74
CA ARG A 393 10.41 -34.59 -3.70
C ARG A 393 9.07 -34.58 -4.41
N LEU A 394 8.24 -33.59 -4.08
CA LEU A 394 6.99 -33.30 -4.77
C LEU A 394 7.21 -32.21 -5.82
N THR A 395 6.87 -32.50 -7.08
CA THR A 395 6.91 -31.54 -8.18
C THR A 395 5.51 -31.13 -8.56
N ILE A 396 5.25 -29.82 -8.59
CA ILE A 396 3.95 -29.26 -8.97
C ILE A 396 4.15 -28.26 -10.11
N LYS A 397 3.30 -28.35 -11.13
CA LYS A 397 3.21 -27.35 -12.20
C LYS A 397 1.80 -26.76 -12.21
N LEU A 398 1.70 -25.45 -12.43
CA LEU A 398 0.45 -24.69 -12.34
C LEU A 398 0.27 -23.80 -13.57
N ALA A 399 -0.95 -23.72 -14.11
CA ALA A 399 -1.38 -22.71 -15.06
C ALA A 399 -2.23 -21.66 -14.31
N VAL A 400 -1.62 -20.54 -13.93
CA VAL A 400 -2.29 -19.51 -13.11
C VAL A 400 -2.99 -18.48 -14.00
N VAL A 401 -4.19 -18.06 -13.61
CA VAL A 401 -4.97 -17.04 -14.33
C VAL A 401 -4.24 -15.69 -14.36
N ARG A 402 -4.12 -15.11 -15.56
CA ARG A 402 -3.56 -13.76 -15.77
C ARG A 402 -4.69 -12.73 -15.95
N PRO A 403 -4.53 -11.49 -15.44
CA PRO A 403 -5.53 -10.45 -15.65
C PRO A 403 -5.54 -9.95 -17.10
N ALA A 404 -6.73 -9.58 -17.61
CA ALA A 404 -6.87 -8.83 -18.86
C ALA A 404 -6.67 -7.34 -18.56
N GLU A 405 -5.49 -6.81 -18.90
CA GLU A 405 -5.14 -5.40 -18.65
C GLU A 405 -5.56 -4.47 -19.80
N PHE A 406 -5.45 -4.94 -21.04
CA PHE A 406 -5.77 -4.16 -22.24
C PHE A 406 -6.93 -4.80 -22.99
N ILE A 407 -7.92 -3.99 -23.34
CA ILE A 407 -9.03 -4.39 -24.20
C ILE A 407 -8.91 -3.60 -25.50
N VAL A 408 -8.72 -4.29 -26.62
CA VAL A 408 -8.66 -3.68 -27.96
C VAL A 408 -9.98 -3.97 -28.67
N LEU A 409 -10.77 -2.92 -28.90
CA LEU A 409 -11.98 -3.02 -29.72
C LEU A 409 -11.61 -2.75 -31.18
N THR A 410 -11.84 -3.73 -32.06
CA THR A 410 -11.72 -3.56 -33.50
C THR A 410 -13.11 -3.42 -34.11
N VAL A 411 -13.42 -2.24 -34.65
CA VAL A 411 -14.67 -1.99 -35.39
C VAL A 411 -14.36 -2.00 -36.88
N GLN A 412 -15.03 -2.89 -37.63
CA GLN A 412 -14.91 -2.98 -39.08
C GLN A 412 -16.28 -2.85 -39.73
N GLN A 413 -16.36 -2.09 -40.81
CA GLN A 413 -17.58 -2.01 -41.62
C GLN A 413 -17.68 -3.28 -42.47
N GLN A 414 -18.70 -4.10 -42.21
CA GLN A 414 -19.03 -5.24 -43.06
C GLN A 414 -19.93 -4.77 -44.21
N MET A 415 -19.63 -5.18 -45.44
CA MET A 415 -20.53 -4.96 -46.57
C MET A 415 -21.85 -5.69 -46.32
N ALA A 416 -22.97 -5.05 -46.70
CA ALA A 416 -24.28 -5.66 -46.63
C ALA A 416 -24.28 -6.99 -47.39
N LYS A 417 -24.67 -8.08 -46.72
CA LYS A 417 -24.87 -9.37 -47.37
C LYS A 417 -26.24 -9.33 -48.06
N SER A 418 -26.24 -9.52 -49.37
CA SER A 418 -27.44 -9.69 -50.20
C SER A 418 -28.11 -11.03 -49.96
#